data_AF-A0A9E4ZNV3-F1
#
_entry.id   AF-A0A9E4ZNV3-F1
#
_cell.length_a   1.000
_cell.length_b   1.000
_cell.length_c   1.000
_cell.angle_alpha   90.00
_cell.angle_beta   90.00
_cell.angle_gamma   90.00
#
_symmetry.space_group_name_H-M   'P 1'
#
loop_
_entity.id
_entity.type
_entity.pdbx_description
1 polymer ?
#
loop_
_entity_poly.entity_id
_entity_poly.type
_entity_poly.pdbx_seq_one_letter_code
_entity_poly.pdbx_strand_id
1 'polypeptide(L)'
;MKKEEKDKKEEEIPSVKKFKLYYPDNSIAGYIEFDGVVSRIYDNEGELLFEVKGVFPPKPMSGPDYSWIEKVIEEGMEDARKRFILYVASRYLVNIKGLSDEDAVKELKEFYSRKGGGKVYESWLRSVVRGVKSKKLLPWSLKRIEEKDKDLYNNIMKVLEKK
;
A
#
# COMPACT_ATOMS: atom_id res chain seq x y z
N MET A 1 65.65 3.68 13.80
CA MET A 1 64.67 4.58 13.15
C MET A 1 63.81 3.78 12.19
N LYS A 2 62.60 3.41 12.59
CA LYS A 2 61.51 3.04 11.68
C LYS A 2 60.28 3.80 12.18
N LYS A 3 59.77 4.70 11.34
CA LYS A 3 58.61 5.55 11.63
C LYS A 3 57.36 4.67 11.57
N GLU A 4 56.55 4.74 12.62
CA GLU A 4 55.16 4.29 12.60
C GLU A 4 54.35 5.33 11.82
N GLU A 5 53.84 4.96 10.64
CA GLU A 5 52.73 5.65 9.99
C GLU A 5 51.45 4.98 10.45
N LYS A 6 50.71 5.64 11.34
CA LYS A 6 49.34 5.31 11.69
C LYS A 6 48.43 5.99 10.67
N ASP A 7 47.91 5.21 9.74
CA ASP A 7 46.77 5.58 8.91
C ASP A 7 45.56 5.86 9.81
N LYS A 8 45.23 7.15 9.96
CA LYS A 8 43.94 7.58 10.49
C LYS A 8 42.91 7.39 9.36
N LYS A 9 42.05 6.40 9.51
CA LYS A 9 40.82 6.29 8.74
C LYS A 9 39.94 7.50 9.08
N GLU A 10 39.73 8.36 8.10
CA GLU A 10 38.69 9.40 8.15
C GLU A 10 37.34 8.69 8.23
N GLU A 11 36.68 8.79 9.38
CA GLU A 11 35.29 8.34 9.54
C GLU A 11 34.40 9.26 8.70
N GLU A 12 33.77 8.71 7.66
CA GLU A 12 32.75 9.39 6.87
C GLU A 12 31.62 9.83 7.81
N ILE A 13 31.50 11.14 8.05
CA ILE A 13 30.43 11.71 8.87
C ILE A 13 29.11 11.46 8.12
N PRO A 14 28.17 10.67 8.67
CA PRO A 14 26.89 10.43 8.01
C PRO A 14 26.17 11.75 7.81
N SER A 15 25.67 12.01 6.59
CA SER A 15 24.99 13.27 6.27
C SER A 15 23.72 13.41 7.11
N VAL A 16 23.79 14.17 8.20
CA VAL A 16 22.65 14.41 9.09
C VAL A 16 21.64 15.29 8.36
N LYS A 17 20.43 14.77 8.14
CA LYS A 17 19.33 15.54 7.54
C LYS A 17 18.58 16.29 8.64
N LYS A 18 18.44 17.61 8.49
CA LYS A 18 17.69 18.46 9.42
C LYS A 18 16.30 18.80 8.88
N PHE A 19 15.26 18.62 9.69
CA PHE A 19 13.87 18.95 9.35
C PHE A 19 13.29 19.89 10.40
N LYS A 20 12.56 20.94 10.01
CA LYS A 20 11.88 21.84 10.96
C LYS A 20 10.54 21.25 11.37
N LEU A 21 10.20 21.38 12.65
CA LEU A 21 8.90 21.06 13.22
C LEU A 21 8.10 22.35 13.41
N TYR A 22 6.79 22.25 13.23
CA TYR A 22 5.86 23.36 13.39
C TYR A 22 4.66 22.92 14.23
N TYR A 23 4.14 23.83 15.03
CA TYR A 23 2.85 23.69 15.69
C TYR A 23 1.70 23.91 14.69
N PRO A 24 0.45 23.53 15.02
CA PRO A 24 -0.71 23.72 14.15
C PRO A 24 -1.00 25.18 13.77
N ASP A 25 -0.55 26.13 14.60
CA ASP A 25 -0.62 27.57 14.34
C ASP A 25 0.53 28.08 13.43
N ASN A 26 1.33 27.15 12.90
CA ASN A 26 2.49 27.40 12.04
C ASN A 26 3.69 28.08 12.73
N SER A 27 3.67 28.20 14.06
CA SER A 27 4.85 28.60 14.83
C SER A 27 5.89 27.47 14.84
N ILE A 28 7.17 27.82 14.97
CA ILE A 28 8.27 26.84 14.97
C ILE A 28 8.20 26.06 16.28
N ALA A 29 8.24 24.73 16.23
CA ALA A 29 8.25 23.84 17.39
C ALA A 29 9.64 23.27 17.70
N GLY A 30 10.56 23.32 16.73
CA GLY A 30 11.93 22.87 16.88
C GLY A 30 12.44 22.21 15.60
N TYR A 31 13.32 21.23 15.72
CA TYR A 31 13.85 20.50 14.57
C TYR A 31 14.21 19.05 14.88
N ILE A 32 14.33 18.25 13.82
CA ILE A 32 14.74 16.85 13.86
C ILE A 32 16.08 16.72 13.16
N GLU A 33 17.00 15.99 13.78
CA GLU A 33 18.21 15.49 13.15
C GLU A 33 18.11 13.99 12.94
N PHE A 34 18.16 13.56 11.68
CA PHE A 34 18.13 12.15 11.32
C PHE A 34 19.48 11.70 10.76
N ASP A 35 20.10 10.73 11.43
CA ASP A 35 21.42 10.16 11.06
C ASP A 35 21.31 8.91 10.18
N GLY A 36 20.10 8.50 9.80
CA GLY A 36 19.83 7.28 9.02
C GLY A 36 19.27 6.14 9.87
N VAL A 37 19.47 6.17 11.18
CA VAL A 37 19.02 5.12 12.11
C VAL A 37 18.14 5.70 13.22
N VAL A 38 18.49 6.87 13.75
CA VAL A 38 17.84 7.52 14.87
C VAL A 38 17.43 8.95 14.47
N SER A 39 16.22 9.32 14.87
CA SER A 39 15.75 10.72 14.85
C SER A 39 15.94 11.32 16.24
N ARG A 40 16.72 12.40 16.33
CA ARG A 40 16.86 13.23 17.54
C ARG A 40 16.00 14.48 17.38
N ILE A 41 15.11 14.73 18.33
CA ILE A 41 14.16 15.85 18.29
C ILE A 41 14.62 16.92 19.28
N TYR A 42 14.76 18.13 18.80
CA TYR A 42 15.16 19.31 19.56
C TYR A 42 14.02 20.33 19.58
N ASP A 43 13.96 21.13 20.64
CA ASP A 43 13.08 22.30 20.70
C ASP A 43 13.66 23.50 19.91
N ASN A 44 13.07 24.69 20.11
CA ASN A 44 13.55 25.92 19.48
C ASN A 44 14.83 26.47 20.11
N GLU A 45 15.13 26.12 21.37
CA GLU A 45 16.28 26.61 22.14
C GLU A 45 17.51 25.71 21.93
N GLY A 46 17.32 24.55 21.30
CA GLY A 46 18.36 23.56 21.02
C GLY A 46 18.46 22.47 22.08
N GLU A 47 17.52 22.39 23.01
CA GLU A 47 17.46 21.32 24.00
C GLU A 47 16.89 20.04 23.37
N LEU A 48 17.54 18.90 23.66
CA LEU A 48 17.10 17.60 23.20
C LEU A 48 15.84 17.19 23.97
N LEU A 49 14.72 17.04 23.27
CA LEU A 49 13.46 16.60 23.87
C LEU A 49 13.42 15.08 24.03
N PHE A 50 13.66 14.33 22.94
CA PHE A 50 13.67 12.86 22.95
C PHE A 50 14.34 12.30 21.68
N GLU A 51 14.66 11.00 21.72
CA GLU A 51 15.19 10.25 20.58
C GLU A 51 14.27 9.08 20.23
N VAL A 52 14.16 8.78 18.93
CA VAL A 52 13.35 7.67 18.41
C VAL A 52 14.16 6.88 17.39
N LYS A 53 14.13 5.56 17.49
CA LYS A 53 14.68 4.68 16.45
C LYS A 53 13.80 4.74 15.20
N GLY A 54 14.38 5.08 14.06
CA GLY A 54 13.69 5.27 12.80
C GLY A 54 13.33 6.73 12.52
N VAL A 55 12.42 6.94 11.56
CA VAL A 55 12.03 8.28 11.07
C VAL A 55 10.90 8.85 11.92
N PHE A 56 11.05 10.10 12.35
CA PHE A 56 10.01 10.88 13.02
C PHE A 56 9.56 12.09 12.16
N PRO A 57 8.27 12.47 12.14
CA PRO A 57 7.14 11.69 12.64
C PRO A 57 7.04 10.34 11.91
N PRO A 58 6.54 9.28 12.56
CA PRO A 58 6.36 8.00 11.88
C PRO A 58 5.47 8.22 10.66
N LYS A 59 5.91 7.73 9.51
CA LYS A 59 5.02 7.71 8.33
C LYS A 59 3.78 6.92 8.73
N PRO A 60 2.55 7.40 8.43
CA PRO A 60 1.35 6.64 8.74
C PRO A 60 1.49 5.24 8.13
N MET A 61 1.55 4.24 9.01
CA MET A 61 1.90 2.86 8.67
C MET A 61 0.69 2.07 8.12
N SER A 62 -0.49 2.70 8.07
CA SER A 62 -1.70 2.09 7.50
C SER A 62 -1.62 2.11 5.98
N GLY A 63 -0.95 1.10 5.42
CA GLY A 63 -1.27 0.65 4.07
C GLY A 63 -2.78 0.38 3.97
N PRO A 64 -3.39 0.51 2.78
CA PRO A 64 -4.81 0.22 2.61
C PRO A 64 -5.10 -1.24 3.00
N ASP A 65 -6.13 -1.46 3.80
CA ASP A 65 -6.59 -2.82 4.11
C ASP A 65 -7.31 -3.40 2.88
N TYR A 66 -6.82 -4.56 2.43
CA TYR A 66 -7.36 -5.30 1.29
C TYR A 66 -7.98 -6.65 1.70
N SER A 67 -8.05 -6.97 2.99
CA SER A 67 -8.64 -8.22 3.50
C SER A 67 -10.07 -8.45 2.98
N TRP A 68 -10.84 -7.38 2.84
CA TRP A 68 -12.19 -7.41 2.28
C TRP A 68 -12.23 -7.91 0.83
N ILE A 69 -11.19 -7.67 0.03
CA ILE A 69 -11.10 -8.16 -1.36
C ILE A 69 -10.99 -9.68 -1.36
N GLU A 70 -10.15 -10.24 -0.48
CA GLU A 70 -9.98 -11.69 -0.36
C GLU A 70 -11.29 -12.35 0.06
N LYS A 71 -11.98 -11.80 1.08
CA LYS A 71 -13.30 -12.28 1.51
C LYS A 71 -14.30 -12.32 0.35
N VAL A 72 -14.33 -11.27 -0.49
CA VAL A 72 -15.25 -11.22 -1.64
C VAL A 72 -14.86 -12.22 -2.74
N ILE A 73 -13.56 -12.43 -2.99
CA ILE A 73 -13.08 -13.42 -3.95
C ILE A 73 -13.46 -14.84 -3.50
N GLU A 74 -13.30 -15.13 -2.21
CA GLU A 74 -13.60 -16.43 -1.62
C GLU A 74 -15.10 -16.75 -1.61
N GLU A 75 -15.94 -15.83 -1.15
CA GLU A 75 -17.39 -16.06 -1.08
C GLU A 75 -18.03 -15.99 -2.46
N GLY A 76 -17.50 -15.15 -3.35
CA GLY A 76 -18.10 -14.84 -4.65
C GLY A 76 -19.17 -13.75 -4.56
N MET A 77 -19.72 -13.39 -5.71
CA MET A 77 -20.73 -12.34 -5.84
C MET A 77 -21.75 -12.71 -6.92
N GLU A 78 -23.02 -12.36 -6.72
CA GLU A 78 -24.11 -12.71 -7.66
C GLU A 78 -24.07 -11.82 -8.91
N ASP A 79 -24.07 -10.50 -8.71
CA ASP A 79 -24.06 -9.48 -9.76
C ASP A 79 -22.77 -8.65 -9.75
N ALA A 80 -22.54 -7.78 -10.73
CA ALA A 80 -21.37 -6.90 -10.86
C ALA A 80 -19.99 -7.59 -10.92
N ARG A 81 -19.94 -8.93 -11.00
CA ARG A 81 -18.71 -9.76 -11.06
C ARG A 81 -17.66 -9.23 -12.05
N LYS A 82 -18.03 -8.91 -13.29
CA LYS A 82 -17.07 -8.38 -14.29
C LYS A 82 -16.50 -7.02 -13.89
N ARG A 83 -17.32 -6.15 -13.30
CA ARG A 83 -16.90 -4.83 -12.82
C ARG A 83 -15.94 -4.98 -11.63
N PHE A 84 -16.25 -5.88 -10.71
CA PHE A 84 -15.35 -6.25 -9.62
C PHE A 84 -14.00 -6.77 -10.12
N ILE A 85 -14.02 -7.70 -11.09
CA ILE A 85 -12.80 -8.22 -11.73
C ILE A 85 -11.96 -7.10 -12.35
N LEU A 86 -12.59 -6.19 -13.10
CA LEU A 86 -11.89 -5.14 -13.85
C LEU A 86 -11.29 -4.04 -12.95
N TYR A 87 -12.02 -3.62 -11.92
CA TYR A 87 -11.65 -2.46 -11.11
C TYR A 87 -10.97 -2.80 -9.79
N VAL A 88 -11.11 -4.04 -9.31
CA VAL A 88 -10.65 -4.44 -7.98
C VAL A 88 -9.81 -5.72 -8.04
N ALA A 89 -10.44 -6.88 -8.28
CA ALA A 89 -9.79 -8.17 -8.02
C ALA A 89 -8.55 -8.40 -8.89
N SER A 90 -8.61 -8.12 -10.20
CA SER A 90 -7.45 -8.34 -11.08
C SER A 90 -6.25 -7.46 -10.67
N ARG A 91 -6.52 -6.23 -10.24
CA ARG A 91 -5.50 -5.26 -9.81
C ARG A 91 -4.87 -5.68 -8.48
N TYR A 92 -5.71 -6.12 -7.54
CA TYR A 92 -5.25 -6.63 -6.26
C TYR A 92 -4.39 -7.88 -6.44
N LEU A 93 -4.90 -8.90 -7.12
CA LEU A 93 -4.21 -10.19 -7.28
C LEU A 93 -2.83 -10.04 -7.94
N VAL A 94 -2.72 -9.16 -8.94
CA VAL A 94 -1.48 -9.02 -9.71
C VAL A 94 -0.52 -8.00 -9.09
N ASN A 95 -1.01 -6.80 -8.73
CA ASN A 95 -0.14 -5.69 -8.35
C ASN A 95 0.04 -5.52 -6.84
N ILE A 96 -0.81 -6.14 -6.03
CA ILE A 96 -0.70 -6.12 -4.55
C ILE A 96 -0.26 -7.48 -4.03
N LYS A 97 -1.02 -8.54 -4.36
CA LYS A 97 -0.72 -9.92 -3.91
C LYS A 97 0.43 -10.55 -4.70
N GLY A 98 0.73 -10.05 -5.90
CA GLY A 98 1.90 -10.47 -6.67
C GLY A 98 1.76 -11.82 -7.37
N LEU A 99 0.54 -12.28 -7.64
CA LEU A 99 0.32 -13.54 -8.34
C LEU A 99 0.83 -13.52 -9.79
N SER A 100 1.14 -14.70 -10.31
CA SER A 100 1.42 -14.89 -11.73
C SER A 100 0.18 -14.59 -12.58
N ASP A 101 0.38 -14.32 -13.86
CA ASP A 101 -0.73 -14.03 -14.78
C ASP A 101 -1.68 -15.23 -14.89
N GLU A 102 -1.14 -16.46 -14.85
CA GLU A 102 -1.91 -17.70 -14.95
C GLU A 102 -2.71 -17.97 -13.68
N ASP A 103 -2.08 -17.82 -12.51
CA ASP A 103 -2.76 -18.01 -11.22
C ASP A 103 -3.86 -16.97 -11.01
N ALA A 104 -3.59 -15.71 -11.36
CA ALA A 104 -4.61 -14.66 -11.30
C ALA A 104 -5.80 -14.96 -12.21
N VAL A 105 -5.55 -15.46 -13.44
CA VAL A 105 -6.64 -15.84 -14.37
C VAL A 105 -7.46 -17.00 -13.80
N LYS A 106 -6.79 -18.00 -13.22
CA LYS A 106 -7.46 -19.14 -12.58
C LYS A 106 -8.37 -18.68 -11.43
N GLU A 107 -7.83 -17.88 -10.51
CA GLU A 107 -8.56 -17.35 -9.36
C GLU A 107 -9.79 -16.52 -9.78
N LEU A 108 -9.64 -15.65 -10.79
CA LEU A 108 -10.74 -14.82 -11.30
C LEU A 108 -11.83 -15.65 -11.99
N LYS A 109 -11.44 -16.75 -12.64
CA LYS A 109 -12.37 -17.69 -13.30
C LYS A 109 -13.15 -18.49 -12.24
N GLU A 110 -12.49 -18.92 -11.19
CA GLU A 110 -13.12 -19.58 -10.05
C GLU A 110 -14.10 -18.64 -9.34
N PHE A 111 -13.65 -17.43 -8.96
CA PHE A 111 -14.50 -16.38 -8.39
C PHE A 111 -15.78 -16.15 -9.20
N TYR A 112 -15.65 -15.98 -10.53
CA TYR A 112 -16.79 -15.70 -11.40
C TYR A 112 -17.86 -16.81 -11.37
N SER A 113 -17.42 -18.05 -11.12
CA SER A 113 -18.25 -19.26 -11.21
C SER A 113 -18.92 -19.65 -9.89
N ARG A 114 -18.57 -19.03 -8.74
CA ARG A 114 -19.05 -19.44 -7.41
C ARG A 114 -20.54 -19.23 -7.13
N LYS A 115 -21.09 -18.04 -7.45
CA LYS A 115 -22.43 -17.60 -6.99
C LYS A 115 -23.40 -17.24 -8.10
N GLY A 116 -23.17 -17.67 -9.34
CA GLY A 116 -24.11 -17.33 -10.41
C GLY A 116 -23.91 -18.05 -11.73
N GLY A 117 -24.92 -17.91 -12.60
CA GLY A 117 -24.87 -18.35 -13.99
C GLY A 117 -24.10 -17.38 -14.89
N GLY A 118 -23.72 -17.85 -16.07
CA GLY A 118 -23.05 -17.06 -17.11
C GLY A 118 -21.63 -17.54 -17.42
N LYS A 119 -21.08 -17.05 -18.54
CA LYS A 119 -19.74 -17.40 -18.99
C LYS A 119 -18.82 -16.17 -18.97
N VAL A 120 -17.60 -16.38 -18.52
CA VAL A 120 -16.49 -15.43 -18.68
C VAL A 120 -15.45 -16.05 -19.62
N TYR A 121 -15.01 -15.28 -20.60
CA TYR A 121 -14.01 -15.74 -21.55
C TYR A 121 -12.63 -15.63 -20.92
N GLU A 122 -11.84 -16.69 -21.04
CA GLU A 122 -10.46 -16.71 -20.55
C GLU A 122 -9.59 -15.68 -21.27
N SER A 123 -9.83 -15.47 -22.57
CA SER A 123 -9.15 -14.43 -23.35
C SER A 123 -9.40 -13.03 -22.79
N TRP A 124 -10.62 -12.75 -22.32
CA TRP A 124 -10.95 -11.48 -21.68
C TRP A 124 -10.21 -11.33 -20.34
N LEU A 125 -10.19 -12.39 -19.50
CA LEU A 125 -9.45 -12.36 -18.23
C LEU A 125 -7.95 -12.12 -18.44
N ARG A 126 -7.33 -12.83 -19.40
CA ARG A 126 -5.92 -12.64 -19.76
C ARG A 126 -5.64 -11.22 -20.25
N SER A 127 -6.54 -10.64 -21.05
CA SER A 127 -6.43 -9.26 -21.51
C SER A 127 -6.49 -8.27 -20.35
N VAL A 128 -7.44 -8.44 -19.43
CA VAL A 128 -7.56 -7.61 -18.22
C VAL A 128 -6.30 -7.70 -17.36
N VAL A 129 -5.85 -8.91 -17.03
CA VAL A 129 -4.65 -9.16 -16.21
C VAL A 129 -3.40 -8.49 -16.82
N ARG A 130 -3.15 -8.69 -18.12
CA ARG A 130 -2.04 -8.03 -18.82
C ARG A 130 -2.17 -6.50 -18.80
N GLY A 131 -3.40 -6.00 -19.01
CA GLY A 131 -3.69 -4.58 -19.01
C GLY A 131 -3.45 -3.91 -17.66
N VAL A 132 -3.84 -4.55 -16.55
CA VAL A 132 -3.62 -4.00 -15.21
C VAL A 132 -2.17 -4.12 -14.76
N LYS A 133 -1.46 -5.18 -15.16
CA LYS A 133 -0.04 -5.40 -14.86
C LYS A 133 0.85 -4.36 -15.54
N SER A 134 0.67 -4.18 -16.85
CA SER A 134 1.47 -3.23 -17.64
C SER A 134 1.31 -1.79 -17.15
N LYS A 135 0.09 -1.41 -16.75
CA LYS A 135 -0.23 -0.06 -16.25
C LYS A 135 -0.07 0.09 -14.73
N LYS A 136 0.34 -0.96 -14.01
CA LYS A 136 0.47 -0.99 -12.54
C LYS A 136 -0.75 -0.40 -11.81
N LEU A 137 -1.94 -0.72 -12.30
CA LEU A 137 -3.18 -0.15 -11.76
C LEU A 137 -3.47 -0.70 -10.36
N LEU A 138 -3.86 0.18 -9.45
CA LEU A 138 -4.28 -0.19 -8.10
C LEU A 138 -5.79 -0.47 -8.03
N PRO A 139 -6.22 -1.38 -7.14
CA PRO A 139 -7.64 -1.64 -6.88
C PRO A 139 -8.34 -0.36 -6.41
N TRP A 140 -9.62 -0.22 -6.75
CA TRP A 140 -10.43 0.87 -6.21
C TRP A 140 -10.64 0.68 -4.71
N SER A 141 -10.58 1.78 -3.96
CA SER A 141 -11.00 1.82 -2.56
C SER A 141 -12.51 1.70 -2.44
N LEU A 142 -13.00 1.21 -1.30
CA LEU A 142 -14.44 1.14 -1.01
C LEU A 142 -15.14 2.49 -1.21
N LYS A 143 -14.55 3.58 -0.70
CA LYS A 143 -15.06 4.95 -0.91
C LYS A 143 -15.24 5.31 -2.39
N ARG A 144 -14.24 4.97 -3.22
CA ARG A 144 -14.32 5.25 -4.67
C ARG A 144 -15.39 4.39 -5.35
N ILE A 145 -15.59 3.16 -4.90
CA ILE A 145 -16.64 2.27 -5.42
C ILE A 145 -18.01 2.84 -5.03
N GLU A 146 -18.20 3.25 -3.78
CA GLU A 146 -19.43 3.88 -3.29
C GLU A 146 -19.83 5.10 -4.12
N GLU A 147 -18.86 5.98 -4.42
CA GLU A 147 -19.09 7.20 -5.21
C GLU A 147 -19.43 6.92 -6.67
N LYS A 148 -18.80 5.92 -7.30
CA LYS A 148 -18.87 5.70 -8.75
C LYS A 148 -19.81 4.58 -9.18
N ASP A 149 -20.07 3.61 -8.32
CA ASP A 149 -20.79 2.39 -8.64
C ASP A 149 -21.47 1.83 -7.38
N LYS A 150 -22.61 2.46 -7.02
CA LYS A 150 -23.41 2.07 -5.85
C LYS A 150 -23.85 0.61 -5.91
N ASP A 151 -24.14 0.08 -7.09
CA ASP A 151 -24.55 -1.31 -7.24
C ASP A 151 -23.42 -2.28 -6.89
N LEU A 152 -22.21 -2.02 -7.40
CA LEU A 152 -21.04 -2.81 -7.03
C LEU A 152 -20.74 -2.70 -5.53
N TYR A 153 -20.82 -1.49 -4.97
CA TYR A 153 -20.62 -1.26 -3.54
C TYR A 153 -21.61 -2.07 -2.69
N ASN A 154 -22.91 -1.97 -2.99
CA ASN A 154 -23.96 -2.67 -2.26
C ASN A 154 -23.78 -4.19 -2.33
N ASN A 155 -23.38 -4.73 -3.49
CA ASN A 155 -23.11 -6.16 -3.63
C ASN A 155 -21.88 -6.61 -2.84
N ILE A 156 -20.83 -5.78 -2.76
CA ILE A 156 -19.68 -6.03 -1.89
C ILE A 156 -20.13 -6.05 -0.42
N MET A 157 -20.86 -5.03 0.02
CA MET A 157 -21.32 -4.92 1.42
C MET A 157 -22.20 -6.12 1.82
N LYS A 158 -23.11 -6.56 0.96
CA LYS A 158 -23.90 -7.78 1.18
C LYS A 158 -23.05 -9.03 1.43
N VAL A 159 -21.91 -9.15 0.77
CA VAL A 159 -20.96 -10.26 0.98
C VAL A 159 -20.21 -10.08 2.29
N LEU A 160 -19.79 -8.86 2.61
CA LEU A 160 -19.04 -8.57 3.83
C LEU A 160 -19.89 -8.72 5.10
N GLU A 161 -21.18 -8.40 5.04
CA GLU A 161 -22.14 -8.49 6.15
C GLU A 161 -22.63 -9.93 6.41
N LYS A 162 -22.50 -10.84 5.44
CA LYS A 162 -22.75 -12.27 5.67
C LYS A 162 -21.70 -12.80 6.67
N LYS A 163 -22.21 -13.30 7.79
CA LYS A 163 -21.44 -13.99 8.84
C LYS A 163 -21.18 -15.43 8.46
#